data_AF-A0A2D5IDD4-F1
#
_entry.id   AF-A0A2D5IDD4-F1
#
_cell.length_a   1.000
_cell.length_b   1.000
_cell.length_c   1.000
_cell.angle_alpha   90.00
_cell.angle_beta   90.00
_cell.angle_gamma   90.00
#
_symmetry.space_group_name_H-M   'P 1'
#
loop_
_entity.id
_entity.type
_entity.pdbx_description
1 polymer ?
#
loop_
_entity_poly.entity_id
_entity_poly.type
_entity_poly.pdbx_seq_one_letter_code
_entity_poly.pdbx_strand_id
1 'polypeptide(L)'
;MEELERIPLKKVKLTVNTCLAYFNLQRSFKGLPPWSINEVARKTGTSPTTIHRLFREENDPKAAQALSLDLATRLCSVLECEVSDLMTTELVEGVYLDSIDKKSSID
;
A
#
# COMPACT_ATOMS: atom_id res chain seq x y z
N MET A 1 37.41 -3.67 13.00
CA MET A 1 36.45 -2.59 12.75
C MET A 1 35.33 -3.24 11.97
N GLU A 2 34.30 -3.73 12.67
CA GLU A 2 33.12 -4.29 12.00
C GLU A 2 32.49 -3.14 11.22
N GLU A 3 32.36 -3.29 9.90
CA GLU A 3 31.45 -2.44 9.14
C GLU A 3 30.08 -2.61 9.79
N LEU A 4 29.62 -1.57 10.49
CA LEU A 4 28.24 -1.50 10.95
C LEU A 4 27.37 -1.72 9.71
N GLU A 5 26.71 -2.87 9.64
CA GLU A 5 25.84 -3.25 8.54
C GLU A 5 24.70 -2.21 8.48
N ARG A 6 24.86 -1.21 7.60
CA ARG A 6 23.93 -0.09 7.53
C ARG A 6 22.62 -0.59 6.94
N ILE A 7 21.51 -0.33 7.62
CA ILE A 7 20.19 -0.76 7.15
C ILE A 7 19.76 0.15 5.99
N PRO A 8 19.60 -0.38 4.76
CA PRO A 8 19.19 0.41 3.61
C PRO A 8 17.73 0.87 3.78
N LEU A 9 17.43 2.07 3.30
CA LEU A 9 16.07 2.58 3.28
C LEU A 9 15.25 1.81 2.24
N LYS A 10 14.04 1.43 2.62
CA LYS A 10 13.04 0.86 1.72
C LYS A 10 11.91 1.86 1.49
N LYS A 11 11.57 2.10 0.23
CA LYS A 11 10.36 2.82 -0.16
C LYS A 11 9.21 1.82 -0.30
N VAL A 12 8.05 2.17 0.24
CA VAL A 12 6.82 1.38 0.10
C VAL A 12 6.03 1.88 -1.11
N LYS A 13 5.57 0.94 -1.94
CA LYS A 13 4.64 1.18 -3.03
C LYS A 13 3.34 0.44 -2.74
N LEU A 14 2.22 1.14 -2.81
CA LEU A 14 0.89 0.52 -2.66
C LEU A 14 0.47 -0.15 -3.96
N THR A 15 -0.09 -1.36 -3.85
CA THR A 15 -0.52 -2.20 -4.98
C THR A 15 -1.99 -2.61 -4.89
N VAL A 16 -2.78 -1.88 -4.10
CA VAL A 16 -4.22 -2.12 -3.89
C VAL A 16 -5.02 -2.14 -5.21
N ASN A 17 -4.62 -1.31 -6.17
CA ASN A 17 -5.19 -1.30 -7.52
C ASN A 17 -4.97 -2.62 -8.26
N THR A 18 -3.78 -3.21 -8.12
CA THR A 18 -3.45 -4.52 -8.68
C THR A 18 -4.26 -5.62 -8.00
N CYS A 19 -4.40 -5.60 -6.67
CA CYS A 19 -5.24 -6.56 -5.95
C CYS A 19 -6.70 -6.51 -6.42
N LEU A 20 -7.27 -5.30 -6.56
CA LEU A 20 -8.63 -5.15 -7.07
C LEU A 20 -8.77 -5.66 -8.52
N ALA A 21 -7.78 -5.38 -9.37
CA ALA A 21 -7.79 -5.88 -10.75
C ALA A 21 -7.75 -7.43 -10.79
N TYR A 22 -6.89 -8.04 -9.98
CA TYR A 22 -6.78 -9.48 -9.86
C TYR A 22 -8.07 -10.12 -9.32
N PHE A 23 -8.63 -9.56 -8.24
CA PHE A 23 -9.90 -10.01 -7.69
C PHE A 23 -11.04 -9.92 -8.73
N ASN A 24 -11.10 -8.83 -9.50
CA ASN A 24 -12.08 -8.68 -10.58
C ASN A 24 -11.88 -9.68 -11.72
N LEU A 25 -10.63 -10.04 -12.04
CA LEU A 25 -10.33 -11.10 -12.99
C LEU A 25 -10.87 -12.46 -12.50
N GLN A 26 -10.66 -12.80 -11.22
CA GLN A 26 -11.21 -14.02 -10.63
C GLN A 26 -12.75 -14.03 -10.66
N ARG A 27 -13.38 -12.88 -10.39
CA ARG A 27 -14.84 -12.72 -10.52
C ARG A 27 -15.34 -12.95 -11.94
N SER A 28 -14.59 -12.48 -12.94
CA SER A 28 -14.95 -12.66 -14.35
C SER A 28 -15.00 -14.14 -14.74
N PHE A 29 -14.09 -14.98 -14.23
CA PHE A 29 -14.12 -16.43 -14.45
C PHE A 29 -15.36 -17.11 -13.82
N LYS A 30 -15.99 -16.46 -12.85
CA LYS A 30 -17.25 -16.90 -12.21
C LYS A 30 -18.49 -16.28 -12.86
N GLY A 31 -18.34 -15.53 -13.96
CA GLY A 31 -19.43 -14.79 -14.61
C GLY A 31 -19.99 -13.63 -13.80
N LEU A 32 -19.25 -13.15 -12.79
CA LEU A 32 -19.68 -12.07 -11.91
C LEU A 32 -19.17 -10.70 -12.41
N PRO A 33 -19.95 -9.62 -12.23
CA PRO A 33 -19.51 -8.29 -12.62
C PRO A 33 -18.35 -7.81 -11.74
N PRO A 34 -17.45 -6.97 -12.29
CA PRO A 34 -16.34 -6.40 -11.53
C PRO A 34 -16.85 -5.46 -10.43
N TRP A 35 -16.11 -5.38 -9.34
CA TRP A 35 -16.31 -4.38 -8.30
C TRP A 35 -15.67 -3.06 -8.67
N SER A 36 -16.42 -2.00 -8.40
CA SER A 36 -15.93 -0.62 -8.43
C SER A 36 -15.25 -0.25 -7.11
N ILE A 37 -14.54 0.87 -7.10
CA ILE A 37 -13.99 1.46 -5.87
C ILE A 37 -15.09 1.70 -4.81
N ASN A 38 -16.28 2.13 -5.23
CA ASN A 38 -17.40 2.35 -4.32
C ASN A 38 -17.86 1.06 -3.66
N GLU A 39 -17.83 -0.06 -4.40
CA GLU A 39 -18.18 -1.36 -3.84
C GLU A 39 -17.15 -1.84 -2.82
N VAL A 40 -15.85 -1.68 -3.12
CA VAL A 40 -14.77 -1.97 -2.16
C VAL A 40 -14.92 -1.11 -0.91
N ALA A 41 -15.19 0.19 -1.08
CA ALA A 41 -15.40 1.10 0.04
C ALA A 41 -16.60 0.68 0.91
N ARG A 42 -17.70 0.29 0.30
CA ARG A 42 -18.88 -0.24 0.99
C ARG A 42 -18.56 -1.53 1.76
N LYS A 43 -17.86 -2.48 1.13
CA LYS A 43 -17.52 -3.79 1.73
C LYS A 43 -16.52 -3.67 2.86
N THR A 44 -15.56 -2.76 2.73
CA THR A 44 -14.61 -2.47 3.80
C THR A 44 -15.24 -1.59 4.89
N GLY A 45 -16.32 -0.84 4.63
CA GLY A 45 -16.89 0.09 5.60
C GLY A 45 -16.03 1.36 5.76
N THR A 46 -15.56 1.91 4.63
CA THR A 46 -14.77 3.14 4.58
C THR A 46 -15.32 4.09 3.51
N SER A 47 -14.81 5.32 3.47
CA SER A 47 -15.22 6.26 2.44
C SER A 47 -14.59 5.90 1.08
N PRO A 48 -15.28 6.10 -0.05
CA PRO A 48 -14.68 5.95 -1.38
C PRO A 48 -13.43 6.81 -1.57
N THR A 49 -13.40 8.00 -0.96
CA THR A 49 -12.23 8.89 -0.94
C THR A 49 -11.01 8.23 -0.31
N THR A 50 -11.19 7.46 0.77
CA THR A 50 -10.11 6.72 1.42
C THR A 50 -9.54 5.66 0.47
N ILE A 51 -10.40 4.89 -0.20
CA ILE A 51 -9.96 3.89 -1.18
C ILE A 51 -9.26 4.59 -2.35
N HIS A 52 -9.80 5.68 -2.89
CA HIS A 52 -9.16 6.44 -3.96
C HIS A 52 -7.76 6.92 -3.61
N ARG A 53 -7.48 7.28 -2.35
CA ARG A 53 -6.14 7.69 -1.92
C ARG A 53 -5.11 6.56 -2.03
N LEU A 54 -5.52 5.31 -1.86
CA LEU A 54 -4.66 4.13 -2.02
C LEU A 54 -4.21 3.88 -3.47
N PHE A 55 -4.85 4.55 -4.44
CA PHE A 55 -4.60 4.41 -5.87
C PHE A 55 -3.80 5.58 -6.44
N ARG A 56 -3.42 6.53 -5.57
CA ARG A 56 -2.62 7.69 -5.97
C ARG A 56 -1.16 7.30 -6.13
N GLU A 57 -0.42 8.18 -6.81
CA GLU A 57 1.02 8.02 -6.96
C GLU A 57 1.72 7.98 -5.59
N GLU A 58 2.79 7.20 -5.51
CA GLU A 58 3.57 6.98 -4.28
C GLU A 58 4.14 8.28 -3.69
N ASN A 59 4.33 9.29 -4.53
CA ASN A 59 4.88 10.58 -4.11
C ASN A 59 3.78 11.51 -3.54
N ASP A 60 2.50 11.12 -3.58
CA ASP A 60 1.43 11.84 -2.88
C ASP A 60 1.46 11.48 -1.38
N PRO A 61 1.71 12.43 -0.47
CA PRO A 61 1.72 12.19 0.98
C PRO A 61 0.41 11.57 1.51
N LYS A 62 -0.70 11.80 0.82
CA LYS A 62 -2.02 11.26 1.18
C LYS A 62 -2.17 9.78 0.83
N ALA A 63 -1.32 9.23 -0.04
CA ALA A 63 -1.33 7.81 -0.39
C ALA A 63 -0.82 6.96 0.78
N ALA A 64 0.37 7.29 1.29
CA ALA A 64 0.99 6.56 2.41
C ALA A 64 0.15 6.59 3.69
N GLN A 65 -0.53 7.72 3.96
CA GLN A 65 -1.40 7.85 5.13
C GLN A 65 -2.74 7.09 5.02
N ALA A 66 -3.11 6.63 3.82
CA ALA A 66 -4.42 6.03 3.60
C ALA A 66 -4.49 4.55 4.01
N LEU A 67 -3.37 3.81 4.00
CA LEU A 67 -3.35 2.38 4.34
C LEU A 67 -3.04 2.18 5.83
N SER A 68 -4.05 2.33 6.69
CA SER A 68 -3.95 1.91 8.08
C SER A 68 -3.92 0.38 8.20
N LEU A 69 -3.36 -0.16 9.29
CA LEU A 69 -3.34 -1.61 9.55
C LEU A 69 -4.76 -2.22 9.56
N ASP A 70 -5.71 -1.50 10.16
CA ASP A 70 -7.11 -1.90 10.18
C ASP A 70 -7.71 -1.95 8.76
N LEU A 71 -7.46 -0.93 7.93
CA LEU A 71 -7.94 -0.92 6.55
C LEU A 71 -7.26 -2.02 5.71
N ALA A 72 -5.96 -2.27 5.92
CA ALA A 72 -5.23 -3.35 5.27
C ALA A 72 -5.87 -4.72 5.58
N THR A 73 -6.16 -4.98 6.85
CA THR A 73 -6.81 -6.23 7.29
C THR A 73 -8.17 -6.42 6.64
N ARG A 74 -8.99 -5.36 6.59
CA ARG A 74 -10.29 -5.38 5.91
C ARG A 74 -10.16 -5.59 4.40
N LEU A 75 -9.19 -4.94 3.75
CA LEU A 75 -8.92 -5.12 2.32
C LEU A 75 -8.48 -6.55 2.00
N CYS A 76 -7.59 -7.14 2.80
CA CYS A 76 -7.18 -8.54 2.67
C CYS A 76 -8.39 -9.48 2.69
N SER A 77 -9.31 -9.26 3.63
CA SER A 77 -10.53 -10.06 3.75
C SER A 77 -11.49 -9.86 2.57
N VAL A 78 -11.65 -8.62 2.11
CA VAL A 78 -12.60 -8.26 1.04
C VAL A 78 -12.10 -8.65 -0.34
N LEU A 79 -10.80 -8.53 -0.59
CA LEU A 79 -10.17 -8.80 -1.89
C LEU A 79 -9.50 -10.18 -1.95
N GLU A 80 -9.67 -11.02 -0.91
CA GLU A 80 -9.10 -12.37 -0.83
C GLU A 80 -7.58 -12.37 -1.11
N CYS A 81 -6.84 -11.49 -0.45
CA CYS A 81 -5.40 -11.29 -0.64
C CYS A 81 -4.64 -11.15 0.70
N GLU A 82 -3.32 -11.22 0.66
CA GLU A 82 -2.46 -11.04 1.83
C GLU A 82 -1.95 -9.59 1.95
N VAL A 83 -1.42 -9.22 3.13
CA VAL A 83 -0.89 -7.87 3.36
C VAL A 83 0.29 -7.58 2.42
N SER A 84 1.09 -8.59 2.11
CA SER A 84 2.19 -8.50 1.14
C SER A 84 1.73 -8.26 -0.30
N ASP A 85 0.46 -8.55 -0.63
CA ASP A 85 -0.08 -8.23 -1.95
C ASP A 85 -0.48 -6.76 -2.05
N LEU A 86 -0.82 -6.12 -0.92
CA LEU A 86 -1.25 -4.72 -0.85
C LEU A 86 -0.11 -3.71 -0.98
N MET A 87 1.14 -4.15 -0.81
CA MET A 87 2.31 -3.30 -0.95
C MET A 87 3.56 -4.06 -1.38
N THR A 88 4.43 -3.38 -2.13
CA THR A 88 5.80 -3.84 -2.38
C THR A 88 6.80 -2.87 -1.75
N THR A 89 8.03 -3.34 -1.58
CA THR A 89 9.14 -2.50 -1.08
C THR A 89 10.30 -2.51 -2.04
N GLU A 90 10.84 -1.34 -2.33
CA GLU A 90 12.02 -1.16 -3.19
C GLU A 90 13.14 -0.50 -2.39
N LEU A 91 14.39 -0.92 -2.64
CA LEU A 91 15.55 -0.29 -2.02
C LEU A 91 15.73 1.11 -2.60
N VAL A 92 16.00 2.08 -1.72
CA VAL A 92 16.41 3.43 -2.14
C VAL A 92 17.93 3.44 -2.22
N GLU A 93 18.47 3.49 -3.44
CA GLU A 93 19.91 3.44 -3.67
C GLU A 93 20.65 4.55 -2.92
N GLY A 94 21.70 4.17 -2.18
CA GLY A 94 22.56 5.09 -1.45
C GLY A 94 21.93 5.75 -0.21
N VAL A 95 20.69 5.40 0.16
CA VAL A 95 20.00 5.96 1.34
C VAL A 95 19.84 4.87 2.41
N TYR A 96 20.16 5.24 3.65
CA TYR A 96 20.15 4.35 4.80
C TYR A 96 19.27 4.95 5.91
N LEU A 97 18.70 4.11 6.76
CA LEU A 97 17.77 4.55 7.82
C LEU A 97 18.41 5.57 8.77
N ASP A 98 19.67 5.36 9.13
CA ASP A 98 20.48 6.26 9.97
C ASP A 98 20.70 7.68 9.38
N SER A 99 20.39 7.85 8.10
CA SER A 99 20.55 9.10 7.37
C SER A 99 19.29 9.98 7.44
N ILE A 100 18.16 9.42 7.90
CA ILE A 100 16.89 10.15 8.08
C ILE A 100 16.92 10.96 9.38
N ASP A 101 17.40 10.37 10.48
CA ASP A 101 17.42 11.01 11.81
C ASP A 101 18.33 12.24 11.88
N LYS A 102 19.28 12.37 10.94
CA LYS A 102 20.19 13.52 10.88
C LYS A 102 19.57 14.77 10.23
N LYS A 103 18.43 14.66 9.54
CA LYS A 103 17.75 15.83 8.95
C LYS A 103 16.80 16.53 9.93
N SER A 104 16.44 15.91 11.04
CA SER A 104 15.58 16.47 12.09
C SER A 104 16.35 17.24 13.17
N SER A 105 17.67 17.43 13.01
CA SER A 105 18.57 18.10 13.96
C SER A 105 19.23 19.37 13.40
N ILE A 106 18.62 20.00 12.39
CA ILE A 106 19.00 21.34 11.94
C ILE A 106 17.81 22.27 12.21
N ASP A 107 18.10 23.33 12.96
CA ASP A 107 17.21 24.33 13.56
C ASP A 107 16.09 24.90 12.66
#